data_AF-C3R0R2-F1
#
_entry.id   AF-C3R0R2-F1
#
_cell.length_a   1.000
_cell.length_b   1.000
_cell.length_c   1.000
_cell.angle_alpha   90.00
_cell.angle_beta   90.00
_cell.angle_gamma   90.00
#
_symmetry.space_group_name_H-M   'P 1'
#
loop_
_entity.id
_entity.type
_entity.pdbx_description
1 polymer ?
#
loop_
_entity_poly.entity_id
_entity_poly.type
_entity_poly.pdbx_seq_one_letter_code
_entity_poly.pdbx_strand_id
1 'polypeptide(L)'
;MPVFVPVSYSNGEKKIIGSTVLFPSTISEMTQYVVKNDCRYLETKTEAVNGVDMLFCSVSLNSEDLIAPAVNVFKKKVNEQTVLVGTVKRALLPNLESAITSNLTSDTYSFVEVENRNRDSEYCIFVLTSHKWAFRGVTETSVSGDLHCFQLQIESLK
;
A
#
# COMPACT_ATOMS: atom_id res chain seq x y z
N MET A 1 -0.11 7.63 15.93
CA MET A 1 -0.63 8.89 15.34
C MET A 1 -1.38 8.57 14.05
N PRO A 2 -2.62 9.06 13.83
CA PRO A 2 -3.34 8.88 12.56
C PRO A 2 -2.77 9.78 11.47
N VAL A 3 -2.54 9.21 10.29
CA VAL A 3 -2.10 9.91 9.08
C VAL A 3 -3.12 9.68 7.98
N PHE A 4 -3.67 10.76 7.44
CA PHE A 4 -4.57 10.67 6.29
C PHE A 4 -3.77 10.74 4.97
N VAL A 5 -4.03 9.78 4.07
CA VAL A 5 -3.45 9.67 2.73
C VAL A 5 -4.58 9.90 1.72
N PRO A 6 -4.62 11.06 1.03
CA PRO A 6 -5.68 11.36 0.09
C PRO A 6 -5.58 10.49 -1.17
N VAL A 7 -6.75 10.15 -1.71
CA VAL A 7 -6.90 9.29 -2.89
C VAL A 7 -7.62 10.04 -3.99
N SER A 8 -8.68 10.76 -3.62
CA SER A 8 -9.40 11.64 -4.54
C SER A 8 -10.13 12.74 -3.79
N TYR A 9 -10.33 13.86 -4.47
CA TYR A 9 -11.17 14.94 -3.99
C TYR A 9 -12.30 15.24 -4.99
N SER A 10 -13.54 15.23 -4.49
CA SER A 10 -14.72 15.66 -5.26
C SER A 10 -15.03 17.11 -4.92
N ASN A 11 -14.70 18.02 -5.84
CA ASN A 11 -14.92 19.46 -5.68
C ASN A 11 -16.41 19.81 -5.54
N GLY A 12 -17.29 19.08 -6.23
CA GLY A 12 -18.74 19.31 -6.19
C GLY A 12 -19.37 18.90 -4.85
N GLU A 13 -18.96 17.74 -4.30
CA GLU A 13 -19.47 17.23 -3.02
C GLU A 13 -18.69 17.75 -1.80
N LYS A 14 -17.60 18.51 -2.01
CA LYS A 14 -16.62 18.89 -0.97
C LYS A 14 -16.16 17.67 -0.15
N LYS A 15 -15.96 16.54 -0.82
CA LYS A 15 -15.67 15.25 -0.19
C LYS A 15 -14.25 14.82 -0.51
N ILE A 16 -13.45 14.58 0.53
CA ILE A 16 -12.13 13.97 0.42
C ILE A 16 -12.27 12.48 0.71
N ILE A 17 -11.79 11.63 -0.20
CA ILE A 17 -11.73 10.19 -0.03
C ILE A 17 -10.27 9.81 0.14
N GLY A 18 -9.99 9.00 1.15
CA GLY A 18 -8.65 8.48 1.34
C GLY A 18 -8.54 7.45 2.46
N SER A 19 -7.30 7.08 2.74
CA SER A 19 -6.96 6.05 3.72
C SER A 19 -6.36 6.68 4.96
N THR A 20 -6.64 6.16 6.14
CA THR A 20 -5.94 6.57 7.37
C THR A 20 -5.01 5.46 7.83
N VAL A 21 -3.74 5.78 8.03
CA VAL A 21 -2.75 4.86 8.58
C VAL A 21 -2.47 5.23 10.03
N LEU A 22 -2.52 4.25 10.93
CA LEU A 22 -2.22 4.41 12.35
C LEU A 22 -0.85 3.83 12.66
N PHE A 23 0.06 4.68 13.12
CA PHE A 23 1.40 4.25 13.54
C PHE A 23 1.47 4.09 15.06
N PRO A 24 2.14 3.02 15.55
CA PRO A 24 2.24 2.72 16.98
C PRO A 24 3.16 3.68 17.73
N SER A 25 4.10 4.32 17.03
CA SER A 25 5.04 5.30 17.57
C SER A 25 4.83 6.69 16.94
N THR A 26 5.44 7.69 17.57
CA THR A 26 5.54 9.03 16.98
C THR A 26 6.45 8.96 15.76
N ILE A 27 5.94 9.40 14.62
CA ILE A 27 6.73 9.56 13.41
C ILE A 27 7.47 10.89 13.48
N SER A 28 8.79 10.86 13.38
CA SER A 28 9.64 12.06 13.37
C SER A 28 9.58 12.80 12.03
N GLU A 29 9.49 12.06 10.93
CA GLU A 29 9.45 12.59 9.57
C GLU A 29 8.55 11.73 8.68
N MET A 30 7.68 12.39 7.93
CA MET A 30 6.76 11.76 7.00
C MET A 30 6.87 12.47 5.66
N THR A 31 7.06 11.69 4.59
CA THR A 31 7.10 12.25 3.23
C THR A 31 5.90 11.74 2.43
N GLN A 32 5.27 12.65 1.69
CA GLN A 32 4.25 12.31 0.72
C GLN A 32 4.70 12.77 -0.67
N TYR A 33 4.60 11.87 -1.65
CA TYR A 33 4.93 12.15 -3.03
C TYR A 33 3.67 12.18 -3.88
N VAL A 34 3.59 13.14 -4.80
CA VAL A 34 2.51 13.19 -5.79
C VAL A 34 2.70 12.04 -6.77
N VAL A 35 1.72 11.12 -6.82
CA VAL A 35 1.64 10.10 -7.86
C VAL A 35 1.04 10.73 -9.12
N LYS A 36 -0.18 11.25 -8.98
CA LYS A 36 -0.91 12.02 -10.00
C LYS A 36 -2.13 12.69 -9.35
N ASN A 37 -2.48 13.90 -9.76
CA ASN A 37 -3.62 14.67 -9.22
C ASN A 37 -3.60 14.73 -7.68
N ASP A 38 -4.60 14.18 -7.00
CA ASP A 38 -4.71 14.11 -5.53
C ASP A 38 -4.18 12.80 -4.93
N CYS A 39 -3.80 11.82 -5.75
CA CYS A 39 -3.23 10.56 -5.27
C CYS A 39 -1.81 10.80 -4.75
N ARG A 40 -1.55 10.33 -3.53
CA ARG A 40 -0.26 10.47 -2.84
C ARG A 40 0.31 9.11 -2.46
N TYR A 41 1.62 8.98 -2.62
CA TYR A 41 2.41 7.89 -2.04
C TYR A 41 2.95 8.35 -0.70
N LEU A 42 2.53 7.68 0.37
CA LEU A 42 3.06 7.88 1.71
C LEU A 42 4.35 7.07 1.88
N GLU A 43 5.36 7.68 2.50
CA GLU A 43 6.61 7.04 2.92
C GLU A 43 6.95 7.50 4.34
N THR A 44 7.24 6.56 5.24
CA THR A 44 7.71 6.88 6.58
C THR A 44 8.67 5.81 7.11
N LYS A 45 9.69 6.27 7.82
CA LYS A 45 10.62 5.39 8.55
C LYS A 45 9.96 4.91 9.83
N THR A 46 10.05 3.62 10.07
CA THR A 46 9.58 2.98 11.29
C THR A 46 10.41 1.72 11.54
N GLU A 47 10.06 0.95 12.56
CA GLU A 47 10.75 -0.27 12.92
C GLU A 47 9.76 -1.43 12.93
N ALA A 48 10.13 -2.55 12.32
CA ALA A 48 9.45 -3.82 12.55
C ALA A 48 9.81 -4.35 13.95
N VAL A 49 9.09 -5.40 14.38
CA VAL A 49 9.36 -6.05 15.67
C VAL A 49 10.84 -6.46 15.75
N ASN A 50 11.46 -6.21 16.92
CA ASN A 50 12.89 -6.39 17.19
C ASN A 50 13.84 -5.32 16.59
N GLY A 51 13.33 -4.15 16.22
CA GLY A 51 14.16 -2.99 15.84
C GLY A 51 14.75 -3.08 14.44
N VAL A 52 14.11 -3.82 13.53
CA VAL A 52 14.52 -3.88 12.12
C VAL A 52 14.00 -2.64 11.41
N ASP A 53 14.91 -1.82 10.89
CA ASP A 53 14.56 -0.63 10.11
C ASP A 53 13.66 -0.97 8.92
N MET A 54 12.53 -0.27 8.84
CA MET A 54 11.52 -0.45 7.81
C MET A 54 11.08 0.90 7.23
N LEU A 55 10.97 0.97 5.91
CA LEU A 55 10.28 2.04 5.20
C LEU A 55 8.85 1.58 4.92
N PHE A 56 7.93 1.96 5.81
CA PHE A 56 6.52 1.73 5.56
C PHE A 56 6.02 2.70 4.50
N CYS A 57 5.38 2.15 3.48
CA CYS A 57 4.82 2.91 2.39
C CYS A 57 3.35 2.55 2.17
N SER A 58 2.57 3.52 1.69
CA SER A 58 1.17 3.26 1.34
C SER A 58 0.68 4.12 0.17
N VAL A 59 -0.20 3.54 -0.62
CA VAL A 59 -0.86 4.19 -1.77
C VAL A 59 -2.21 3.52 -2.01
N SER A 60 -3.17 4.28 -2.56
CA SER A 60 -4.43 3.71 -3.02
C SER A 60 -4.69 4.11 -4.48
N LEU A 61 -5.05 3.11 -5.28
CA LEU A 61 -5.22 3.23 -6.73
C LEU A 61 -6.68 2.95 -7.10
N ASN A 62 -7.43 4.00 -7.40
CA ASN A 62 -8.87 3.93 -7.68
C ASN A 62 -9.22 4.05 -9.17
N SER A 63 -8.25 4.24 -10.04
CA SER A 63 -8.44 4.36 -11.50
C SER A 63 -7.21 3.89 -12.27
N GLU A 64 -7.43 3.46 -13.50
CA GLU A 64 -6.38 2.90 -14.36
C GLU A 64 -5.27 3.91 -14.68
N ASP A 65 -5.62 5.19 -14.81
CA ASP A 65 -4.70 6.27 -15.15
C ASP A 65 -3.72 6.64 -14.01
N LEU A 66 -3.87 6.01 -12.84
CA LEU A 66 -2.93 6.07 -11.71
C LEU A 66 -1.87 4.96 -11.74
N ILE A 67 -2.09 3.86 -12.48
CA ILE A 67 -1.21 2.67 -12.43
C ILE A 67 0.19 3.02 -12.94
N ALA A 68 0.33 3.54 -14.16
CA ALA A 68 1.64 3.86 -14.72
C ALA A 68 2.43 4.90 -13.90
N PRO A 69 1.83 6.02 -13.43
CA PRO A 69 2.49 6.92 -12.49
C PRO A 69 2.91 6.26 -11.18
N ALA A 70 2.08 5.40 -10.59
CA ALA A 70 2.39 4.71 -9.34
C ALA A 70 3.58 3.76 -9.52
N VAL A 71 3.59 2.96 -10.59
CA VAL A 71 4.71 2.05 -10.91
C VAL A 71 6.02 2.82 -11.13
N ASN A 72 5.96 4.01 -11.74
CA ASN A 72 7.14 4.88 -11.87
C ASN A 72 7.68 5.38 -10.52
N VAL A 73 6.81 5.57 -9.52
CA VAL A 73 7.24 5.85 -8.14
C VAL A 73 7.84 4.60 -7.52
N PHE A 74 7.19 3.44 -7.66
CA PHE A 74 7.67 2.18 -7.09
C PHE A 74 9.07 1.83 -7.56
N LYS A 75 9.36 1.96 -8.87
CA LYS A 75 10.70 1.75 -9.44
C LYS A 75 11.82 2.54 -8.73
N LYS A 76 11.51 3.75 -8.25
CA LYS A 76 12.48 4.65 -7.62
C LYS A 76 12.59 4.44 -6.12
N LYS A 77 11.57 3.84 -5.51
CA LYS A 77 11.36 3.84 -4.07
C LYS A 77 11.46 2.47 -3.43
N VAL A 78 11.04 1.43 -4.13
CA VAL A 78 11.16 0.04 -3.63
C VAL A 78 12.64 -0.31 -3.54
N ASN A 79 13.07 -0.55 -2.31
CA ASN A 79 14.41 -0.98 -1.94
C ASN A 79 14.32 -2.06 -0.85
N GLU A 80 15.47 -2.50 -0.37
CA GLU A 80 15.60 -3.55 0.64
C GLU A 80 14.76 -3.33 1.92
N GLN A 81 14.57 -2.09 2.36
CA GLN A 81 13.83 -1.75 3.58
C GLN A 81 12.34 -1.49 3.32
N THR A 82 11.90 -1.53 2.06
CA THR A 82 10.54 -1.10 1.69
C THR A 82 9.51 -2.17 1.96
N VAL A 83 8.47 -1.77 2.70
CA VAL A 83 7.21 -2.50 2.83
C VAL A 83 6.08 -1.59 2.37
N LEU A 84 5.63 -1.79 1.13
CA LEU A 84 4.49 -1.07 0.56
C LEU A 84 3.22 -1.89 0.75
N VAL A 85 2.26 -1.33 1.49
CA VAL A 85 0.90 -1.85 1.62
C VAL A 85 -0.05 -0.88 0.95
N GLY A 86 -0.68 -1.32 -0.13
CA GLY A 86 -1.58 -0.48 -0.91
C GLY A 86 -2.97 -1.09 -1.08
N THR A 87 -3.89 -0.26 -1.56
CA THR A 87 -5.20 -0.72 -2.02
C THR A 87 -5.36 -0.42 -3.50
N VAL A 88 -6.05 -1.30 -4.22
CA VAL A 88 -6.35 -1.12 -5.65
C VAL A 88 -7.77 -1.57 -5.91
N LYS A 89 -8.48 -0.92 -6.84
CA LYS A 89 -9.75 -1.49 -7.32
C LYS A 89 -9.48 -2.88 -7.87
N ARG A 90 -10.26 -3.87 -7.45
CA ARG A 90 -10.06 -5.28 -7.80
C ARG A 90 -9.99 -5.50 -9.31
N ALA A 91 -10.85 -4.81 -10.07
CA ALA A 91 -10.86 -4.86 -11.53
C ALA A 91 -9.55 -4.38 -12.19
N LEU A 92 -8.73 -3.60 -11.47
CA LEU A 92 -7.45 -3.06 -11.93
C LEU A 92 -6.24 -3.88 -11.47
N LEU A 93 -6.42 -4.89 -10.60
CA LEU A 93 -5.34 -5.71 -10.08
C LEU A 93 -4.51 -6.38 -11.19
N PRO A 94 -5.11 -6.99 -12.23
CA PRO A 94 -4.33 -7.59 -13.32
C PRO A 94 -3.47 -6.56 -14.07
N ASN A 95 -3.99 -5.34 -14.26
CA ASN A 95 -3.26 -4.26 -14.93
C ASN A 95 -2.11 -3.76 -14.05
N LEU A 96 -2.30 -3.69 -12.74
CA LEU A 96 -1.26 -3.34 -11.78
C LEU A 96 -0.15 -4.39 -11.75
N GLU A 97 -0.49 -5.67 -11.64
CA GLU A 97 0.47 -6.77 -11.63
C GLU A 97 1.27 -6.80 -12.93
N SER A 98 0.61 -6.76 -14.09
CA SER A 98 1.26 -6.69 -15.40
C SER A 98 2.20 -5.48 -15.52
N ALA A 99 1.74 -4.31 -15.04
CA ALA A 99 2.55 -3.11 -15.05
C ALA A 99 3.77 -3.27 -14.15
N ILE A 100 3.66 -3.82 -12.94
CA ILE A 100 4.80 -4.07 -12.04
C ILE A 100 5.78 -5.05 -12.68
N THR A 101 5.31 -6.18 -13.20
CA THR A 101 6.16 -7.21 -13.83
C THR A 101 6.93 -6.70 -15.04
N SER A 102 6.32 -5.81 -15.83
CA SER A 102 6.96 -5.25 -17.03
C SER A 102 8.01 -4.18 -16.71
N ASN A 103 8.07 -3.70 -15.47
CA ASN A 103 8.75 -2.45 -15.12
C ASN A 103 9.73 -2.59 -13.96
N LEU A 104 9.51 -3.53 -13.06
CA LEU A 104 10.44 -3.87 -11.99
C LEU A 104 11.12 -5.20 -12.34
N THR A 105 12.40 -5.35 -12.02
CA THR A 105 13.12 -6.60 -12.24
C THR A 105 12.67 -7.63 -11.21
N SER A 106 12.20 -8.81 -11.64
CA SER A 106 11.55 -9.81 -10.77
C SER A 106 12.42 -10.32 -9.61
N ASP A 107 13.74 -10.22 -9.73
CA ASP A 107 14.72 -10.54 -8.69
C ASP A 107 14.88 -9.45 -7.62
N THR A 108 14.15 -8.33 -7.74
CA THR A 108 14.23 -7.20 -6.80
C THR A 108 12.98 -7.01 -5.93
N TYR A 109 11.86 -7.64 -6.27
CA TYR A 109 10.59 -7.43 -5.55
C TYR A 109 9.73 -8.69 -5.41
N SER A 110 8.85 -8.66 -4.41
CA SER A 110 7.73 -9.58 -4.22
C SER A 110 6.42 -8.80 -4.29
N PHE A 111 5.45 -9.28 -5.07
CA PHE A 111 4.11 -8.71 -5.17
C PHE A 111 3.08 -9.76 -4.77
N VAL A 112 2.17 -9.41 -3.87
CA VAL A 112 1.15 -10.33 -3.35
C VAL A 112 -0.19 -9.62 -3.26
N GLU A 113 -1.24 -10.18 -3.87
CA GLU A 113 -2.62 -9.86 -3.51
C GLU A 113 -2.93 -10.45 -2.13
N VAL A 114 -3.45 -9.63 -1.23
CA VAL A 114 -3.95 -10.10 0.06
C VAL A 114 -5.39 -10.57 -0.14
N GLU A 115 -5.59 -11.89 -0.14
CA GLU A 115 -6.92 -12.49 -0.20
C GLU A 115 -7.75 -12.10 1.03
N ASN A 116 -8.82 -11.33 0.81
CA ASN A 116 -9.82 -11.02 1.82
C ASN A 116 -11.04 -11.94 1.70
N ARG A 117 -11.78 -12.11 2.79
CA ARG A 117 -12.95 -12.99 2.89
C ARG A 117 -14.06 -12.57 1.93
N ASN A 118 -14.27 -11.26 1.78
CA ASN A 118 -15.21 -10.71 0.80
C ASN A 118 -14.54 -10.50 -0.56
N ARG A 119 -14.61 -11.53 -1.41
CA ARG A 119 -14.07 -11.49 -2.78
C ARG A 119 -14.84 -10.53 -3.71
N ASP A 120 -16.02 -10.07 -3.30
CA ASP A 120 -16.83 -9.10 -4.04
C ASP A 120 -16.53 -7.65 -3.65
N SER A 121 -15.61 -7.42 -2.70
CA SER A 121 -15.17 -6.07 -2.35
C SER A 121 -14.62 -5.33 -3.58
N GLU A 122 -15.05 -4.07 -3.76
CA GLU A 122 -14.59 -3.20 -4.86
C GLU A 122 -13.06 -3.02 -4.85
N TYR A 123 -12.45 -3.03 -3.66
CA TYR A 123 -11.02 -2.90 -3.48
C TYR A 123 -10.42 -4.19 -2.89
N CYS A 124 -9.19 -4.49 -3.30
CA CYS A 124 -8.32 -5.45 -2.64
C CYS A 124 -7.08 -4.75 -2.07
N ILE A 125 -6.42 -5.41 -1.13
CA ILE A 125 -5.14 -4.99 -0.57
C ILE A 125 -4.03 -5.71 -1.35
N PHE A 126 -2.94 -5.02 -1.66
CA PHE A 126 -1.73 -5.63 -2.19
C PHE A 126 -0.53 -5.27 -1.32
N VAL A 127 0.46 -6.16 -1.32
CA VAL A 127 1.75 -5.97 -0.68
C VAL A 127 2.83 -6.01 -1.76
N LEU A 128 3.67 -4.98 -1.81
CA LEU A 128 4.85 -4.91 -2.66
C LEU A 128 6.07 -4.67 -1.77
N THR A 129 7.01 -5.61 -1.78
CA THR A 129 8.23 -5.54 -0.95
C THR A 129 9.45 -5.87 -1.78
N SER A 130 10.65 -5.69 -1.22
CA SER A 130 11.81 -6.43 -1.69
C SER A 130 11.74 -7.90 -1.25
N HIS A 131 12.63 -8.75 -1.77
CA HIS A 131 12.80 -10.13 -1.30
C HIS A 131 13.38 -10.25 0.11
N LYS A 132 13.74 -9.15 0.77
CA LYS A 132 14.08 -9.15 2.22
C LYS A 132 12.83 -9.19 3.10
N TRP A 133 11.64 -9.20 2.52
CA TRP A 133 10.40 -9.30 3.27
C TRP A 133 9.51 -10.37 2.66
N ALA A 134 8.86 -11.14 3.52
CA ALA A 134 7.89 -12.16 3.12
C ALA A 134 6.53 -11.85 3.76
N PHE A 135 5.50 -11.73 2.93
CA PHE A 135 4.13 -11.78 3.42
C PHE A 135 3.80 -13.21 3.87
N ARG A 136 3.35 -13.36 5.13
CA ARG A 136 3.06 -14.65 5.77
C ARG A 136 1.59 -14.96 5.90
N GLY A 137 0.75 -13.93 5.93
CA GLY A 137 -0.68 -14.12 6.00
C GLY A 137 -1.42 -12.88 6.45
N VAL A 138 -2.74 -13.01 6.46
CA VAL A 138 -3.67 -11.98 6.90
C VAL A 138 -4.68 -12.60 7.87
N THR A 139 -5.02 -11.85 8.91
CA THR A 139 -6.20 -12.12 9.75
C THR A 139 -7.19 -11.00 9.53
N GLU A 140 -8.37 -11.34 9.00
CA GLU A 140 -9.47 -10.39 8.82
C GLU A 140 -10.46 -10.50 9.98
N THR A 141 -10.82 -9.37 10.58
CA THR A 141 -11.80 -9.27 11.67
C THR A 141 -12.90 -8.29 11.29
N SER A 142 -14.16 -8.74 11.27
CA SER A 142 -15.31 -7.85 11.13
C SER A 142 -15.46 -6.99 12.39
N VAL A 143 -15.52 -5.67 12.22
CA VAL A 143 -15.65 -4.73 13.33
C VAL A 143 -17.12 -4.30 13.50
N SER A 144 -17.73 -3.76 12.43
CA SER A 144 -19.14 -3.33 12.43
C SER A 144 -19.63 -3.03 11.01
N GLY A 145 -20.77 -3.57 10.59
CA GLY A 145 -21.28 -3.39 9.22
C GLY A 145 -20.24 -3.82 8.19
N ASP A 146 -19.94 -2.93 7.24
CA ASP A 146 -18.91 -3.12 6.20
C ASP A 146 -17.50 -2.69 6.66
N LEU A 147 -17.29 -2.42 7.95
CA LEU A 147 -15.96 -2.11 8.51
C LEU A 147 -15.23 -3.39 8.89
N HIS A 148 -14.09 -3.63 8.23
CA HIS A 148 -13.21 -4.76 8.46
C HIS A 148 -11.82 -4.27 8.89
N CYS A 149 -11.20 -5.02 9.80
CA CYS A 149 -9.81 -4.85 10.21
C CYS A 149 -8.96 -5.96 9.59
N PHE A 150 -7.82 -5.60 9.01
CA PHE A 150 -6.88 -6.53 8.40
C PHE A 150 -5.55 -6.46 9.15
N GLN A 151 -5.20 -7.55 9.82
CA GLN A 151 -3.87 -7.71 10.42
C GLN A 151 -2.98 -8.46 9.43
N LEU A 152 -2.04 -7.74 8.82
CA LEU A 152 -1.05 -8.32 7.89
C LEU A 152 0.19 -8.79 8.65
N GLN A 153 0.67 -9.99 8.33
CA GLN A 153 1.91 -10.54 8.85
C GLN A 153 2.98 -10.45 7.76
N ILE A 154 3.99 -9.62 7.97
CA ILE A 154 5.11 -9.43 7.05
C ILE A 154 6.39 -9.63 7.86
N GLU A 155 7.21 -10.58 7.44
CA GLU A 155 8.45 -10.98 8.12
C GLU A 155 9.66 -10.46 7.37
N SER A 156 10.64 -9.89 8.08
CA SER A 156 11.96 -9.61 7.51
C SER A 156 12.77 -10.90 7.41
N LEU A 157 13.26 -11.19 6.21
CA LEU A 157 14.16 -12.29 5.91
C LEU A 157 15.61 -11.83 6.11
N LYS A 158 16.42 -12.72 6.70
CA LYS A 158 17.86 -12.50 6.92
C LYS A 158 18.66 -12.54 5.63
#